data_AF-A0A6P5RJK4-F1
#
_entry.id   AF-A0A6P5RJK4-F1
#
_cell.length_a   1.000
_cell.length_b   1.000
_cell.length_c   1.000
_cell.angle_alpha   90.00
_cell.angle_beta   90.00
_cell.angle_gamma   90.00
#
_symmetry.space_group_name_H-M   'P 1'
#
loop_
_entity.id
_entity.type
_entity.pdbx_description
1 polymer ?
#
loop_
_entity_poly.entity_id
_entity_poly.type
_entity_poly.pdbx_seq_one_letter_code
_entity_poly.pdbx_strand_id
1 'polypeptide(L)'
;DIMDASGVALVLIGPGSIDQGKAFAEQTKFKGEVYADPSHSSYEALRFVSGVLTTFTPKAGLKIIELYMEGYRQDWKLSFEQDTVARGGWQQGGILVAGPGKSNILYIHKDKEAGDDPDIKDILKACCGDVNSV
;
A
#
# COMPACT_ATOMS: atom_id res chain seq x y z
N ASP A 1 -12.01 1.49 17.45
CA ASP A 1 -10.62 1.92 17.13
C ASP A 1 -10.53 3.45 17.26
N ILE A 2 -9.35 4.07 17.25
CA ILE A 2 -9.19 5.54 17.28
C ILE A 2 -9.80 6.16 16.02
N MET A 3 -9.62 5.50 14.86
CA MET A 3 -10.21 5.94 13.59
C MET A 3 -11.75 5.87 13.65
N ASP A 4 -12.30 4.75 14.13
CA ASP A 4 -13.77 4.61 14.30
C ASP A 4 -14.34 5.68 15.25
N ALA A 5 -13.64 5.96 16.36
CA ALA A 5 -14.07 6.96 17.34
C ALA A 5 -14.05 8.39 16.76
N SER A 6 -13.15 8.65 15.81
CA SER A 6 -13.07 9.90 15.05
C SER A 6 -14.01 9.93 13.83
N GLY A 7 -14.82 8.91 13.59
CA GLY A 7 -15.71 8.82 12.44
C GLY A 7 -14.97 8.64 11.11
N VAL A 8 -13.76 8.09 11.15
CA VAL A 8 -12.89 7.84 9.99
C VAL A 8 -12.97 6.37 9.61
N ALA A 9 -13.30 6.10 8.35
CA ALA A 9 -13.27 4.75 7.79
C ALA A 9 -11.88 4.40 7.25
N LEU A 10 -11.36 3.23 7.61
CA LEU A 10 -10.16 2.65 7.00
C LEU A 10 -10.56 1.71 5.87
N VAL A 11 -10.04 1.98 4.67
CA VAL A 11 -10.37 1.26 3.44
C VAL A 11 -9.08 0.85 2.72
N LEU A 12 -9.08 -0.33 2.11
CA LEU A 12 -8.00 -0.82 1.26
C LEU A 12 -8.43 -0.84 -0.21
N ILE A 13 -7.54 -0.41 -1.12
CA ILE A 13 -7.76 -0.46 -2.56
C ILE A 13 -6.58 -1.20 -3.21
N GLY A 14 -6.81 -2.41 -3.69
CA GLY A 14 -5.78 -3.24 -4.30
C GLY A 14 -5.91 -3.31 -5.83
N PRO A 15 -4.80 -3.47 -6.59
CA PRO A 15 -4.83 -3.62 -8.05
C PRO A 15 -5.34 -5.01 -8.51
N GLY A 16 -5.56 -5.92 -7.56
CA GLY A 16 -6.03 -7.28 -7.84
C GLY A 16 -7.50 -7.36 -8.23
N SER A 17 -7.94 -8.56 -8.59
CA SER A 17 -9.35 -8.86 -8.86
C SER A 17 -10.21 -8.85 -7.60
N ILE A 18 -11.53 -8.84 -7.79
CA ILE A 18 -12.50 -8.94 -6.68
C ILE A 18 -12.27 -10.22 -5.85
N ASP A 19 -11.99 -11.34 -6.51
CA ASP A 19 -11.77 -12.61 -5.82
C ASP A 19 -10.46 -12.61 -5.01
N GLN A 20 -9.41 -11.96 -5.51
CA GLN A 20 -8.18 -11.74 -4.76
C GLN A 20 -8.41 -10.84 -3.54
N GLY A 21 -9.20 -9.77 -3.68
CA GLY A 21 -9.59 -8.90 -2.58
C GLY A 21 -10.39 -9.63 -1.50
N LYS A 22 -11.34 -10.49 -1.90
CA LYS A 22 -12.10 -11.35 -0.97
C LYS A 22 -11.19 -12.32 -0.23
N ALA A 23 -10.33 -13.03 -0.96
CA ALA A 23 -9.38 -13.96 -0.36
C ALA A 23 -8.45 -13.25 0.65
N PHE A 24 -7.98 -12.04 0.33
CA PHE A 24 -7.20 -11.22 1.24
C PHE A 24 -7.97 -10.90 2.53
N ALA A 25 -9.21 -10.41 2.41
CA ALA A 25 -10.03 -10.08 3.57
C ALA A 25 -10.30 -11.31 4.46
N GLU A 26 -10.60 -12.45 3.84
CA GLU A 26 -10.86 -13.72 4.55
C GLU A 26 -9.62 -14.27 5.26
N GLN A 27 -8.44 -14.17 4.64
CA GLN A 27 -7.17 -14.67 5.20
C GLN A 27 -6.64 -13.76 6.33
N THR A 28 -6.66 -12.45 6.12
CA THR A 28 -6.13 -11.47 7.08
C THR A 28 -7.09 -11.14 8.21
N LYS A 29 -8.39 -11.49 8.05
CA LYS A 29 -9.48 -11.06 8.93
C LYS A 29 -9.59 -9.54 9.05
N PHE A 30 -9.17 -8.83 8.00
CA PHE A 30 -9.32 -7.38 7.92
C PHE A 30 -10.80 -7.01 8.03
N LYS A 31 -11.10 -6.04 8.90
CA LYS A 31 -12.48 -5.66 9.25
C LYS A 31 -13.02 -4.46 8.46
N GLY A 32 -12.15 -3.75 7.75
CA GLY A 32 -12.54 -2.63 6.90
C GLY A 32 -12.96 -3.08 5.51
N GLU A 33 -13.31 -2.10 4.68
CA GLU A 33 -13.72 -2.35 3.30
C GLU A 33 -12.48 -2.59 2.41
N VAL A 34 -12.61 -3.54 1.47
CA VAL A 34 -11.56 -3.85 0.49
C VAL A 34 -12.16 -3.69 -0.91
N TYR A 35 -11.59 -2.78 -1.69
CA TYR A 35 -11.95 -2.50 -3.07
C TYR A 35 -10.91 -3.06 -4.02
N ALA A 36 -11.38 -3.60 -5.14
CA ALA A 36 -10.56 -4.07 -6.24
C ALA A 36 -10.53 -3.00 -7.34
N ASP A 37 -9.34 -2.59 -7.75
CA ASP A 37 -9.09 -1.67 -8.86
C ASP A 37 -8.24 -2.36 -9.95
N PRO A 38 -8.81 -3.36 -10.67
CA PRO A 38 -8.08 -4.13 -11.67
C PRO A 38 -7.66 -3.30 -12.90
N SER A 39 -8.23 -2.10 -13.09
CA SER A 39 -7.82 -1.17 -14.15
C SER A 39 -6.75 -0.18 -13.70
N HIS A 40 -6.33 -0.21 -12.43
CA HIS A 40 -5.35 0.69 -11.83
C HIS A 40 -5.73 2.18 -11.91
N SER A 41 -7.02 2.49 -12.09
CA SER A 41 -7.51 3.86 -12.32
C SER A 41 -7.23 4.76 -11.13
N SER A 42 -7.31 4.22 -9.90
CA SER A 42 -7.02 4.97 -8.68
C SER A 42 -5.53 5.29 -8.56
N TYR A 43 -4.66 4.35 -8.96
CA TYR A 43 -3.22 4.51 -8.92
C TYR A 43 -2.74 5.54 -9.96
N GLU A 44 -3.32 5.51 -11.17
CA GLU A 44 -3.06 6.51 -12.21
C GLU A 44 -3.54 7.91 -11.79
N ALA A 45 -4.76 8.01 -11.23
CA ALA A 45 -5.32 9.27 -10.75
C ALA A 45 -4.46 9.89 -9.64
N LEU A 46 -3.97 9.06 -8.72
CA LEU A 46 -3.07 9.48 -7.64
C LEU A 46 -1.61 9.63 -8.11
N ARG A 47 -1.29 9.27 -9.35
CA ARG A 47 0.07 9.28 -9.92
C ARG A 47 1.06 8.59 -8.98
N PHE A 48 0.73 7.39 -8.51
CA PHE A 48 1.68 6.60 -7.74
C PHE A 48 2.86 6.19 -8.60
N VAL A 49 4.01 6.00 -7.95
CA VAL A 49 5.27 5.71 -8.62
C VAL A 49 5.24 4.30 -9.20
N SER A 50 5.68 4.13 -10.43
CA SER A 50 5.85 2.82 -11.05
C SER A 50 7.20 2.72 -11.76
N GLY A 51 7.91 1.60 -11.57
CA GLY A 51 9.17 1.34 -12.27
C GLY A 51 10.18 0.46 -11.53
N VAL A 52 10.99 -0.28 -12.30
CA VAL A 52 12.04 -1.19 -11.81
C VAL A 52 13.10 -0.47 -10.97
N LEU A 53 13.39 0.81 -11.27
CA LEU A 53 14.42 1.61 -10.60
C LEU A 53 14.04 2.08 -9.19
N THR A 54 12.74 2.17 -8.87
CA THR A 54 12.26 2.65 -7.57
C THR A 54 12.07 1.52 -6.56
N THR A 55 12.01 0.27 -7.03
CA THR A 55 12.00 -0.93 -6.18
C THR A 55 13.42 -1.45 -5.89
N PHE A 56 14.41 -1.11 -6.72
CA PHE A 56 15.82 -1.47 -6.53
C PHE A 56 16.70 -0.25 -6.24
N THR A 57 16.49 0.37 -5.09
CA THR A 57 17.53 1.25 -4.51
C THR A 57 18.67 0.39 -3.94
N PRO A 58 19.89 0.95 -3.76
CA PRO A 58 21.02 0.20 -3.20
C PRO A 58 20.72 -0.47 -1.84
N LYS A 59 19.76 0.08 -1.08
CA LYS A 59 19.29 -0.47 0.20
C LYS A 59 18.39 -1.69 0.01
N ALA A 60 17.47 -1.67 -0.96
CA ALA A 60 16.65 -2.83 -1.29
C ALA A 60 17.51 -3.99 -1.83
N GLY A 61 18.56 -3.68 -2.61
CA GLY A 61 19.54 -4.67 -3.08
C GLY A 61 20.30 -5.38 -1.95
N LEU A 62 20.67 -4.67 -0.88
CA LEU A 62 21.30 -5.25 0.31
C LEU A 62 20.35 -6.18 1.07
N LYS A 63 19.10 -5.76 1.26
CA LYS A 63 18.06 -6.57 1.93
C LYS A 63 17.74 -7.85 1.15
N ILE A 64 17.83 -7.79 -0.19
CA ILE A 64 17.71 -8.95 -1.09
C ILE A 64 18.88 -9.93 -0.90
N ILE A 65 20.11 -9.43 -0.74
CA ILE A 65 21.29 -10.27 -0.48
C ILE A 65 21.19 -10.94 0.90
N GLU A 66 20.72 -10.21 1.92
CA GLU A 66 20.47 -10.75 3.26
C GLU A 66 19.42 -11.87 3.22
N LEU A 67 18.27 -11.65 2.58
CA LEU A 67 17.21 -12.65 2.44
C LEU A 67 17.64 -13.86 1.58
N TYR A 68 18.55 -13.66 0.61
CA TYR A 68 19.14 -14.74 -0.18
C TYR A 68 20.09 -15.62 0.64
N MET A 69 20.79 -15.02 1.62
CA MET A 69 21.65 -15.75 2.57
C MET A 69 20.83 -16.49 3.63
N GLU A 70 19.64 -15.99 3.98
CA GLU A 70 18.73 -16.58 4.98
C GLU A 70 17.88 -17.76 4.45
N GLY A 71 18.01 -18.14 3.17
CA GLY A 71 17.54 -19.44 2.68
C GLY A 71 16.23 -19.46 1.88
N TYR A 72 15.64 -18.32 1.53
CA TYR A 72 14.42 -18.19 0.70
C TYR A 72 14.66 -18.44 -0.81
N ARG A 73 15.47 -19.43 -1.17
CA ARG A 73 15.91 -19.66 -2.57
C ARG A 73 14.85 -20.25 -3.50
N GLN A 74 13.78 -20.86 -2.99
CA GLN A 74 12.83 -21.61 -3.81
C GLN A 74 11.69 -20.76 -4.40
N ASP A 75 11.24 -19.71 -3.71
CA ASP A 75 10.06 -18.94 -4.13
C ASP A 75 10.36 -17.83 -5.14
N TRP A 76 11.63 -17.45 -5.29
CA TRP A 76 12.01 -16.31 -6.12
C TRP A 76 11.90 -16.56 -7.63
N LYS A 77 11.92 -17.83 -8.06
CA LYS A 77 11.81 -18.16 -9.47
C LYS A 77 10.43 -17.78 -10.03
N LEU A 78 9.37 -17.90 -9.22
CA LEU A 78 8.01 -17.44 -9.57
C LEU A 78 7.87 -15.91 -9.56
N SER A 79 8.59 -15.22 -8.66
CA SER A 79 8.54 -13.75 -8.56
C SER A 79 9.28 -13.05 -9.70
N PHE A 80 10.16 -13.74 -10.43
CA PHE A 80 10.89 -13.23 -11.59
C PHE A 80 10.38 -13.75 -12.95
N GLU A 81 9.34 -14.59 -12.96
CA GLU A 81 8.66 -14.92 -14.21
C GLU A 81 8.04 -13.63 -14.78
N GLN A 82 8.41 -13.30 -16.02
CA GLN A 82 8.08 -12.04 -16.71
C GLN A 82 6.57 -11.72 -16.71
N ASP A 83 5.71 -12.72 -16.49
CA ASP A 83 4.26 -12.56 -16.39
C ASP A 83 3.78 -11.91 -15.08
N THR A 84 4.52 -12.03 -13.96
CA THR A 84 4.19 -11.36 -12.69
C THR A 84 4.76 -9.92 -12.66
N VAL A 85 5.87 -9.73 -13.38
CA VAL A 85 6.55 -8.45 -13.64
C VAL A 85 5.70 -7.54 -14.55
N ALA A 86 4.93 -8.10 -15.49
CA ALA A 86 4.08 -7.32 -16.40
C ALA A 86 2.69 -6.94 -15.81
N ARG A 87 2.28 -7.53 -14.67
CA ARG A 87 0.91 -7.43 -14.13
C ARG A 87 0.75 -6.57 -12.87
N GLY A 88 1.74 -5.73 -12.52
CA GLY A 88 1.63 -4.80 -11.39
C GLY A 88 2.65 -5.01 -10.27
N GLY A 89 3.63 -5.91 -10.41
CA GLY A 89 4.68 -6.13 -9.41
C GLY A 89 5.65 -4.95 -9.17
N TRP A 90 5.47 -3.82 -9.87
CA TRP A 90 6.36 -2.64 -9.82
C TRP A 90 5.62 -1.33 -9.53
N GLN A 91 4.38 -1.42 -9.05
CA GLN A 91 3.55 -0.27 -8.74
C GLN A 91 3.61 0.00 -7.23
N GLN A 92 4.14 1.16 -6.87
CA GLN A 92 4.14 1.62 -5.49
C GLN A 92 2.74 2.06 -5.08
N GLY A 93 2.43 1.88 -3.81
CA GLY A 93 1.17 2.30 -3.22
C GLY A 93 1.30 3.67 -2.55
N GLY A 94 0.47 3.85 -1.54
CA GLY A 94 0.52 5.01 -0.68
C GLY A 94 -0.68 5.09 0.24
N ILE A 95 -0.70 6.14 1.04
CA ILE A 95 -1.78 6.41 2.00
C ILE A 95 -2.38 7.78 1.68
N LEU A 96 -3.71 7.82 1.61
CA LEU A 96 -4.49 9.02 1.38
C LEU A 96 -5.44 9.21 2.56
N VAL A 97 -5.42 10.41 3.16
CA VAL A 97 -6.47 10.84 4.10
C VAL A 97 -7.39 11.80 3.38
N ALA A 98 -8.60 11.34 3.08
CA ALA A 98 -9.65 12.18 2.54
C ALA A 98 -10.42 12.87 3.68
N GLY A 99 -10.50 14.19 3.62
CA GLY A 99 -11.36 14.98 4.49
C GLY A 99 -12.80 15.05 3.98
N PRO A 100 -13.71 15.70 4.73
CA PRO A 100 -15.10 15.85 4.32
C PRO A 100 -15.24 16.51 2.94
N GLY A 101 -16.16 15.99 2.12
CA GLY A 101 -16.39 16.47 0.75
C GLY A 101 -15.76 15.56 -0.31
N LYS A 102 -15.74 16.03 -1.57
CA LYS A 102 -15.29 15.21 -2.72
C LYS A 102 -13.83 15.42 -3.11
N SER A 103 -13.24 16.56 -2.76
CA SER A 103 -11.92 16.98 -3.25
C SER A 103 -10.98 17.40 -2.13
N ASN A 104 -11.37 17.18 -0.88
CA ASN A 104 -10.56 17.56 0.27
C ASN A 104 -9.59 16.43 0.60
N ILE A 105 -8.32 16.61 0.26
CA ILE A 105 -7.25 15.68 0.63
C ILE A 105 -6.47 16.34 1.77
N LEU A 106 -6.53 15.74 2.96
CA LEU A 106 -5.86 16.23 4.16
C LEU A 106 -4.41 15.76 4.23
N TYR A 107 -4.13 14.58 3.68
CA TYR A 107 -2.78 14.01 3.64
C TYR A 107 -2.64 13.06 2.45
N ILE A 108 -1.48 13.07 1.83
CA ILE A 108 -1.10 12.07 0.84
C ILE A 108 0.37 11.69 1.01
N HIS A 109 0.61 10.41 1.20
CA HIS A 109 1.91 9.80 1.08
C HIS A 109 1.91 8.87 -0.12
N LYS A 110 2.95 8.99 -0.95
CA LYS A 110 3.16 8.11 -2.10
C LYS A 110 4.46 7.39 -1.85
N ASP A 111 4.41 6.08 -1.78
CA ASP A 111 5.59 5.29 -1.45
C ASP A 111 6.60 5.47 -2.59
N LYS A 112 7.83 5.85 -2.24
CA LYS A 112 8.91 6.00 -3.22
C LYS A 112 9.53 4.65 -3.56
N GLU A 113 9.57 3.76 -2.59
CA GLU A 113 10.13 2.42 -2.68
C GLU A 113 9.39 1.48 -1.74
N ALA A 114 9.57 0.17 -1.93
CA ALA A 114 8.96 -0.82 -1.06
C ALA A 114 9.45 -0.64 0.39
N GLY A 115 8.53 -0.42 1.32
CA GLY A 115 8.82 -0.17 2.73
C GLY A 115 9.10 1.30 3.08
N ASP A 116 8.85 2.24 2.16
CA ASP A 116 8.75 3.68 2.45
C ASP A 116 7.42 3.98 3.15
N ASP A 117 7.18 3.37 4.31
CA ASP A 117 5.95 3.55 5.07
C ASP A 117 5.95 4.92 5.78
N PRO A 118 4.85 5.69 5.73
CA PRO A 118 4.74 6.95 6.46
C PRO A 118 4.64 6.72 7.97
N ASP A 119 5.01 7.73 8.77
CA ASP A 119 4.80 7.68 10.22
C ASP A 119 3.30 7.66 10.53
N ILE A 120 2.85 6.64 11.27
CA ILE A 120 1.45 6.50 11.70
C ILE A 120 0.95 7.73 12.47
N LYS A 121 1.83 8.45 13.16
CA LYS A 121 1.48 9.70 13.86
C LYS A 121 1.02 10.79 12.92
N ASP A 122 1.63 10.90 11.74
CA ASP A 122 1.25 11.90 10.74
C ASP A 122 -0.13 11.57 10.15
N ILE A 123 -0.41 10.28 9.94
CA ILE A 123 -1.73 9.80 9.49
C ILE A 123 -2.79 10.08 10.55
N LEU A 124 -2.52 9.71 11.81
CA LEU A 124 -3.47 9.90 12.91
C LEU A 124 -3.75 11.40 13.15
N LYS A 125 -2.71 12.23 13.09
CA LYS A 125 -2.87 13.68 13.20
C LYS A 125 -3.74 14.23 12.06
N ALA A 126 -3.54 13.75 10.84
CA ALA A 126 -4.31 14.19 9.67
C ALA A 126 -5.77 13.72 9.69
N CYS A 127 -6.05 12.49 10.13
CA CYS A 127 -7.41 11.94 10.16
C CYS A 127 -8.24 12.39 11.36
N CYS A 128 -7.57 12.49 12.52
CA CYS A 128 -8.22 12.34 13.80
C CYS A 128 -7.89 13.51 14.75
N GLY A 129 -6.99 14.43 14.33
CA GLY A 129 -6.55 15.58 15.12
C GLY A 129 -5.44 15.23 16.11
N ASP A 130 -5.00 16.20 16.91
CA ASP A 130 -4.01 15.95 17.96
C ASP A 130 -4.63 15.05 19.04
N VAL A 131 -4.07 13.85 19.19
CA VAL A 131 -4.48 12.80 20.16
C VAL A 131 -4.47 13.27 21.63
N ASN A 132 -3.93 14.48 21.90
CA ASN A 132 -3.87 15.11 23.23
C ASN A 132 -5.03 16.10 23.51
N SER A 133 -6.05 16.17 22.66
CA SER A 133 -7.13 17.17 22.77
C SER A 133 -8.47 16.59 23.28
N VAL A 134 -8.47 15.37 23.82
CA VAL A 134 -9.65 14.74 24.45
C VAL A 134 -9.41 14.58 25.95
#